data_AF-A0A4U0WEI2-F1
#
_entry.id   AF-A0A4U0WEI2-F1
#
_cell.length_a   1.000
_cell.length_b   1.000
_cell.length_c   1.000
_cell.angle_alpha   90.00
_cell.angle_beta   90.00
_cell.angle_gamma   90.00
#
_symmetry.space_group_name_H-M   'P 1'
#
loop_
_entity.id
_entity.type
_entity.pdbx_description
1 polymer ?
#
loop_
_entity_poly.entity_id
_entity_poly.type
_entity_poly.pdbx_seq_one_letter_code
_entity_poly.pdbx_strand_id
1 'polypeptide(L)'
;MSASTSTKRRSSSTHHSERQQRLEQNGIYMKTSALLQKASKHLCNTLLMGDRSPSQHPCYPVERTDEVLERLHLLNEARLQRDVTPWLVPSAEHLYFSGCAELGDIGEEIQAEWVRCESMGASKPKPDFAVGLQRSAFNDGELSKLENYATPQAPFLFTPNLAFPFLICEAKTGQIGLDKADTQNIHSASIAVRAILRLYNAAYGSDHEKTQALLGRILVFSVSHNNQLVNLYGHYAVASSSNNRTDGTAEELEYFRYGIAMFSLTMYEGRDRYKAYNFIRNVYDNFASEHLARIRDAVGQFPSLAQRTGLSFTTSDLAVDDGDSQQDSDVTVSQGDSGFKPPAEPASVSLRHENRKIREQMDKLLLQLQKQREDSEQQRKEGKEKLQRQEQESKGQTEKLLKQLEEQRKDSKEQLDRLLAMLTGSKRSKS
;
A
#
# COMPACT_ATOMS: atom_id res chain seq x y z
N MET A 1 -19.18 40.98 -21.20
CA MET A 1 -19.26 40.68 -19.75
C MET A 1 -19.50 39.19 -19.59
N SER A 2 -18.68 38.59 -18.75
CA SER A 2 -18.33 37.17 -18.64
C SER A 2 -19.47 36.27 -18.17
N ALA A 3 -19.70 35.17 -18.90
CA ALA A 3 -20.52 34.05 -18.45
C ALA A 3 -19.75 33.24 -17.40
N SER A 4 -20.22 33.26 -16.15
CA SER A 4 -19.70 32.39 -15.09
C SER A 4 -20.31 31.00 -15.23
N THR A 5 -19.52 30.04 -15.68
CA THR A 5 -19.83 28.61 -15.65
C THR A 5 -19.86 28.13 -14.20
N SER A 6 -21.07 27.99 -13.65
CA SER A 6 -21.33 27.36 -12.35
C SER A 6 -21.00 25.86 -12.45
N THR A 7 -19.83 25.47 -11.96
CA THR A 7 -19.47 24.07 -11.73
C THR A 7 -20.33 23.54 -10.58
N LYS A 8 -21.44 22.85 -10.90
CA LYS A 8 -22.23 22.10 -9.91
C LYS A 8 -21.30 21.12 -9.20
N ARG A 9 -20.95 21.42 -7.94
CA ARG A 9 -20.30 20.47 -7.02
C ARG A 9 -21.23 19.26 -6.87
N ARG A 10 -20.81 18.11 -7.41
CA ARG A 10 -21.45 16.82 -7.15
C ARG A 10 -21.37 16.52 -5.64
N SER A 11 -22.47 16.07 -5.04
CA SER A 11 -22.53 15.76 -3.61
C SER A 11 -21.69 14.53 -3.26
N SER A 12 -21.20 14.47 -2.02
CA SER A 12 -20.37 13.36 -1.50
C SER A 12 -21.06 11.98 -1.61
N SER A 13 -22.38 11.94 -1.52
CA SER A 13 -23.20 10.74 -1.68
C SER A 13 -23.11 10.14 -3.10
N THR A 14 -23.14 10.98 -4.13
CA THR A 14 -23.03 10.55 -5.53
C THR A 14 -21.65 9.95 -5.81
N HIS A 15 -20.59 10.57 -5.29
CA HIS A 15 -19.23 10.05 -5.44
C HIS A 15 -19.00 8.71 -4.73
N HIS A 16 -19.64 8.48 -3.59
CA HIS A 16 -19.58 7.19 -2.90
C HIS A 16 -20.26 6.09 -3.71
N SER A 17 -21.46 6.35 -4.24
CA SER A 17 -22.20 5.41 -5.09
C SER A 17 -21.43 5.08 -6.39
N GLU A 18 -20.84 6.08 -7.04
CA GLU A 18 -20.00 5.88 -8.24
C GLU A 18 -18.73 5.06 -7.92
N ARG A 19 -18.14 5.24 -6.74
CA ARG A 19 -16.97 4.44 -6.32
C ARG A 19 -17.34 2.99 -6.08
N GLN A 20 -18.43 2.73 -5.34
CA GLN A 20 -18.88 1.37 -5.08
C GLN A 20 -19.26 0.65 -6.37
N GLN A 21 -19.96 1.32 -7.29
CA GLN A 21 -20.30 0.74 -8.59
C GLN A 21 -19.04 0.36 -9.40
N ARG A 22 -17.99 1.18 -9.37
CA ARG A 22 -16.70 0.85 -10.02
C ARG A 22 -16.02 -0.36 -9.36
N LEU A 23 -16.08 -0.49 -8.04
CA LEU A 23 -15.56 -1.68 -7.35
C LEU A 23 -16.33 -2.94 -7.77
N GLU A 24 -17.66 -2.87 -7.82
CA GLU A 24 -18.51 -4.00 -8.24
C GLU A 24 -18.26 -4.39 -9.70
N GLN A 25 -18.00 -3.42 -10.59
CA GLN A 25 -17.59 -3.67 -11.99
C GLN A 25 -16.22 -4.38 -12.07
N ASN A 26 -15.39 -4.29 -11.04
CA ASN A 26 -14.11 -5.00 -10.93
C ASN A 26 -14.21 -6.24 -10.02
N GLY A 27 -15.42 -6.75 -9.79
CA GLY A 27 -15.67 -7.97 -9.01
C GLY A 27 -15.48 -7.80 -7.49
N ILE A 28 -15.40 -6.58 -6.96
CA ILE A 28 -15.23 -6.32 -5.53
C ILE A 28 -16.57 -5.95 -4.90
N TYR A 29 -17.04 -6.75 -3.94
CA TYR A 29 -18.35 -6.60 -3.33
C TYR A 29 -18.27 -6.36 -1.81
N MET A 30 -18.95 -5.31 -1.36
CA MET A 30 -19.02 -4.89 0.05
C MET A 30 -19.96 -5.75 0.92
N LYS A 31 -20.07 -7.04 0.61
CA LYS A 31 -20.95 -8.02 1.26
C LYS A 31 -20.23 -9.35 1.50
N THR A 32 -20.87 -10.23 2.23
CA THR A 32 -20.40 -11.62 2.42
C THR A 32 -21.06 -12.54 1.38
N SER A 33 -20.25 -13.34 0.71
CA SER A 33 -20.70 -14.44 -0.15
C SER A 33 -21.04 -15.69 0.66
N ALA A 34 -22.05 -16.45 0.21
CA ALA A 34 -22.42 -17.74 0.78
C ALA A 34 -21.30 -18.81 0.67
N LEU A 35 -20.33 -18.59 -0.24
CA LEU A 35 -19.18 -19.45 -0.47
C LEU A 35 -18.04 -19.24 0.54
N LEU A 36 -18.23 -18.39 1.55
CA LEU A 36 -17.27 -18.26 2.66
C LEU A 36 -17.09 -19.60 3.38
N GLN A 37 -15.86 -20.08 3.47
CA GLN A 37 -15.53 -21.33 4.13
C GLN A 37 -15.85 -21.26 5.64
N LYS A 38 -16.41 -22.36 6.18
CA LYS A 38 -16.69 -22.49 7.62
C LYS A 38 -15.42 -22.38 8.48
N ALA A 39 -14.30 -22.90 7.99
CA ALA A 39 -12.99 -22.80 8.66
C ALA A 39 -12.56 -21.34 8.87
N SER A 40 -12.82 -20.45 7.90
CA SER A 40 -12.54 -19.01 8.03
C SER A 40 -13.34 -18.37 9.16
N LYS A 41 -14.63 -18.72 9.32
CA LYS A 41 -15.46 -18.22 10.43
C LYS A 41 -14.91 -18.70 11.78
N HIS A 42 -14.50 -19.97 11.85
CA HIS A 42 -13.90 -20.53 13.06
C HIS A 42 -12.56 -19.86 13.40
N LEU A 43 -11.72 -19.60 12.40
CA LEU A 43 -10.48 -18.83 12.56
C LEU A 43 -10.77 -17.44 13.13
N CYS A 44 -11.71 -16.68 12.54
CA CYS A 44 -12.08 -15.36 13.06
C CYS A 44 -12.56 -15.39 14.51
N ASN A 45 -13.40 -16.37 14.87
CA ASN A 45 -13.84 -16.54 16.25
C ASN A 45 -12.66 -16.86 17.19
N THR A 46 -11.73 -17.70 16.74
CA THR A 46 -10.52 -18.05 17.50
C THR A 46 -9.63 -16.85 17.73
N LEU A 47 -9.42 -16.03 16.69
CA LEU A 47 -8.64 -14.80 16.78
C LEU A 47 -9.30 -13.76 17.70
N LEU A 48 -10.63 -13.78 17.88
CA LEU A 48 -11.33 -12.92 18.83
C LEU A 48 -11.23 -13.41 20.29
N MET A 49 -10.88 -14.68 20.53
CA MET A 49 -10.77 -15.23 21.89
C MET A 49 -9.56 -14.67 22.64
N GLY A 50 -9.61 -14.75 23.97
CA GLY A 50 -8.58 -14.20 24.85
C GLY A 50 -8.91 -12.79 25.33
N ASP A 51 -8.11 -12.31 26.26
CA ASP A 51 -8.30 -11.00 26.90
C ASP A 51 -6.94 -10.29 27.03
N ARG A 52 -6.28 -10.09 25.88
CA ARG A 52 -5.04 -9.32 25.85
C ARG A 52 -5.38 -7.83 25.89
N SER A 53 -4.84 -7.15 26.88
CA SER A 53 -4.78 -5.70 26.92
C SER A 53 -3.39 -5.20 26.51
N PRO A 54 -3.29 -3.98 26.00
CA PRO A 54 -1.99 -3.34 25.81
C PRO A 54 -1.26 -3.24 27.15
N SER A 55 -0.07 -3.83 27.26
CA SER A 55 0.74 -3.79 28.49
C SER A 55 1.56 -2.50 28.64
N GLN A 56 1.80 -1.78 27.54
CA GLN A 56 2.66 -0.58 27.46
C GLN A 56 2.13 0.51 26.49
N HIS A 57 1.04 0.17 25.79
CA HIS A 57 0.20 0.92 24.86
C HIS A 57 -0.96 1.72 25.49
N PRO A 58 -1.07 3.05 25.50
CA PRO A 58 -0.25 4.07 24.88
C PRO A 58 0.65 4.78 25.88
N CYS A 59 1.32 5.82 25.38
CA CYS A 59 2.07 6.80 26.15
C CYS A 59 1.25 7.58 27.22
N TYR A 60 0.08 7.10 27.64
CA TYR A 60 -0.75 7.69 28.68
C TYR A 60 -1.51 6.62 29.49
N PRO A 61 -1.87 6.91 30.75
CA PRO A 61 -2.50 5.93 31.63
C PRO A 61 -3.88 5.48 31.13
N VAL A 62 -4.18 4.18 31.31
CA VAL A 62 -5.43 3.54 30.86
C VAL A 62 -6.68 4.23 31.43
N GLU A 63 -6.62 4.69 32.67
CA GLU A 63 -7.69 5.42 33.34
C GLU A 63 -8.07 6.74 32.64
N ARG A 64 -7.20 7.28 31.78
CA ARG A 64 -7.46 8.51 31.01
C ARG A 64 -7.97 8.26 29.59
N THR A 65 -8.31 7.02 29.25
CA THR A 65 -8.75 6.68 27.88
C THR A 65 -9.94 7.52 27.45
N ASP A 66 -10.94 7.69 28.31
CA ASP A 66 -12.13 8.50 28.02
C ASP A 66 -11.78 9.96 27.73
N GLU A 67 -10.95 10.58 28.59
CA GLU A 67 -10.49 11.95 28.40
C GLU A 67 -9.76 12.13 27.05
N VAL A 68 -8.98 11.13 26.64
CA VAL A 68 -8.28 11.18 25.35
C VAL A 68 -9.24 11.02 24.19
N LEU A 69 -10.18 10.06 24.25
CA LEU A 69 -11.18 9.88 23.19
C LEU A 69 -12.09 11.11 23.03
N GLU A 70 -12.48 11.76 24.12
CA GLU A 70 -13.23 13.03 24.10
C GLU A 70 -12.41 14.14 23.43
N ARG A 71 -11.15 14.30 23.83
CA ARG A 71 -10.27 15.33 23.26
C ARG A 71 -10.01 15.10 21.77
N LEU A 72 -9.98 13.84 21.32
CA LEU A 72 -9.76 13.46 19.93
C LEU A 72 -10.99 13.66 19.03
N HIS A 73 -12.20 13.73 19.60
CA HIS A 73 -13.42 13.89 18.83
C HIS A 73 -13.43 15.15 17.93
N LEU A 74 -12.69 16.19 18.33
CA LEU A 74 -12.58 17.47 17.61
C LEU A 74 -11.31 17.59 16.76
N LEU A 75 -10.49 16.53 16.67
CA LEU A 75 -9.18 16.56 16.05
C LEU A 75 -9.17 15.86 14.68
N ASN A 76 -8.08 16.06 13.93
CA ASN A 76 -7.92 15.53 12.57
C ASN A 76 -7.54 14.04 12.54
N GLU A 77 -7.62 13.44 11.35
CA GLU A 77 -7.30 12.01 11.11
C GLU A 77 -5.88 11.63 11.58
N ALA A 78 -4.89 12.51 11.42
CA ALA A 78 -3.52 12.25 11.87
C ALA A 78 -3.42 12.09 13.40
N ARG A 79 -4.24 12.82 14.18
CA ARG A 79 -4.32 12.67 15.63
C ARG A 79 -4.97 11.35 16.02
N LEU A 80 -6.03 10.96 15.31
CA LEU A 80 -6.65 9.64 15.50
C LEU A 80 -5.65 8.51 15.19
N GLN A 81 -4.89 8.66 14.10
CA GLN A 81 -3.87 7.69 13.70
C GLN A 81 -2.80 7.54 14.78
N ARG A 82 -2.25 8.64 15.29
CA ARG A 82 -1.21 8.61 16.31
C ARG A 82 -1.70 8.12 17.67
N ASP A 83 -2.85 8.61 18.12
CA ASP A 83 -3.27 8.48 19.52
C ASP A 83 -4.19 7.26 19.76
N VAL A 84 -4.93 6.78 18.76
CA VAL A 84 -5.89 5.65 18.90
C VAL A 84 -5.46 4.42 18.13
N THR A 85 -4.94 4.54 16.90
CA THR A 85 -4.59 3.35 16.10
C THR A 85 -3.65 2.38 16.83
N PRO A 86 -2.60 2.82 17.56
CA PRO A 86 -1.71 1.89 18.28
C PRO A 86 -2.42 1.06 19.36
N TRP A 87 -3.57 1.49 19.85
CA TRP A 87 -4.40 0.73 20.79
C TRP A 87 -5.18 -0.38 20.12
N LEU A 88 -5.59 -0.16 18.88
CA LEU A 88 -6.44 -1.09 18.14
C LEU A 88 -5.61 -2.04 17.30
N VAL A 89 -4.56 -1.49 16.70
CA VAL A 89 -3.65 -2.13 15.77
C VAL A 89 -2.23 -1.83 16.26
N PRO A 90 -1.70 -2.64 17.20
CA PRO A 90 -0.36 -2.42 17.71
C PRO A 90 0.70 -2.55 16.63
N SER A 91 1.74 -1.74 16.72
CA SER A 91 2.90 -1.84 15.83
C SER A 91 3.63 -3.18 16.03
N ALA A 92 3.73 -3.98 14.96
CA ALA A 92 4.44 -5.26 14.97
C ALA A 92 5.94 -5.05 15.19
N GLU A 93 6.52 -4.01 14.59
CA GLU A 93 7.93 -3.66 14.76
C GLU A 93 8.23 -3.17 16.18
N HIS A 94 7.35 -2.33 16.75
CA HIS A 94 7.51 -1.91 18.14
C HIS A 94 7.46 -3.11 19.09
N LEU A 95 6.54 -4.05 18.87
CA LEU A 95 6.46 -5.28 19.66
C LEU A 95 7.74 -6.12 19.53
N TYR A 96 8.28 -6.24 18.31
CA TYR A 96 9.55 -6.93 18.06
C TYR A 96 10.70 -6.30 18.87
N PHE A 97 10.89 -4.99 18.79
CA PHE A 97 11.92 -4.27 19.56
C PHE A 97 11.65 -4.27 21.08
N SER A 98 10.43 -4.54 21.50
CA SER A 98 10.01 -4.67 22.90
C SER A 98 10.12 -6.10 23.46
N GLY A 99 10.64 -7.05 22.68
CA GLY A 99 10.96 -8.40 23.13
C GLY A 99 10.17 -9.54 22.48
N CYS A 100 9.22 -9.25 21.58
CA CYS A 100 8.51 -10.27 20.80
C CYS A 100 9.32 -10.67 19.55
N ALA A 101 10.45 -11.36 19.75
CA ALA A 101 11.38 -11.72 18.68
C ALA A 101 10.74 -12.57 17.57
N GLU A 102 9.69 -13.33 17.89
CA GLU A 102 8.88 -14.12 16.95
C GLU A 102 8.22 -13.29 15.84
N LEU A 103 8.10 -11.97 16.01
CA LEU A 103 7.50 -11.07 15.04
C LEU A 103 8.52 -10.53 14.01
N GLY A 104 9.76 -11.01 14.02
CA GLY A 104 10.83 -10.49 13.16
C GLY A 104 10.59 -10.63 11.65
N ASP A 105 9.72 -11.55 11.23
CA ASP A 105 9.32 -11.72 9.82
C ASP A 105 8.21 -10.75 9.39
N ILE A 106 7.64 -9.98 10.32
CA ILE A 106 6.51 -9.08 10.09
C ILE A 106 6.99 -7.64 9.98
N GLY A 107 6.55 -6.94 8.94
CA GLY A 107 6.85 -5.52 8.71
C GLY A 107 5.58 -4.69 8.65
N GLU A 108 5.72 -3.39 8.88
CA GLU A 108 4.62 -2.44 8.77
C GLU A 108 5.00 -1.22 7.96
N GLU A 109 3.99 -0.56 7.39
CA GLU A 109 4.13 0.67 6.63
C GLU A 109 2.99 1.62 7.00
N ILE A 110 3.31 2.91 7.11
CA ILE A 110 2.36 3.96 7.51
C ILE A 110 2.20 4.94 6.36
N GLN A 111 0.98 5.13 5.88
CA GLN A 111 0.67 6.02 4.75
C GLN A 111 1.57 5.80 3.53
N ALA A 112 1.90 4.55 3.21
CA ALA A 112 2.73 4.20 2.05
C ALA A 112 1.87 3.85 0.83
N GLU A 113 2.17 4.45 -0.32
CA GLU A 113 1.46 4.12 -1.57
C GLU A 113 1.95 2.78 -2.12
N TRP A 114 1.01 1.93 -2.55
CA TRP A 114 1.31 0.64 -3.15
C TRP A 114 1.69 0.81 -4.62
N VAL A 115 2.94 1.20 -4.87
CA VAL A 115 3.41 1.61 -6.19
C VAL A 115 3.59 0.45 -7.17
N ARG A 116 3.78 -0.78 -6.66
CA ARG A 116 4.10 -1.99 -7.43
C ARG A 116 2.88 -2.82 -7.87
N CYS A 117 1.68 -2.44 -7.47
CA CYS A 117 0.45 -3.15 -7.83
C CYS A 117 -0.40 -2.39 -8.86
N GLU A 118 -1.15 -3.13 -9.68
CA GLU A 118 -2.25 -2.60 -10.47
C GLU A 118 -3.50 -2.42 -9.59
N SER A 119 -4.13 -1.26 -9.71
CA SER A 119 -5.34 -0.92 -8.99
C SER A 119 -6.60 -1.50 -9.61
N MET A 120 -7.54 -1.99 -8.79
CA MET A 120 -8.81 -2.57 -9.24
C MET A 120 -9.97 -1.57 -9.13
N GLY A 121 -10.28 -0.84 -10.20
CA GLY A 121 -11.45 0.07 -10.24
C GLY A 121 -11.36 1.35 -9.40
N ALA A 122 -10.28 1.57 -8.66
CA ALA A 122 -10.00 2.79 -7.89
C ALA A 122 -8.54 3.24 -8.04
N SER A 123 -8.14 4.33 -7.39
CA SER A 123 -6.74 4.79 -7.39
C SER A 123 -5.82 3.79 -6.69
N LYS A 124 -4.50 3.95 -6.85
CA LYS A 124 -3.53 3.13 -6.10
C LYS A 124 -3.81 3.21 -4.59
N PRO A 125 -3.81 2.07 -3.89
CA PRO A 125 -3.96 2.06 -2.44
C PRO A 125 -2.86 2.85 -1.75
N LYS A 126 -3.24 3.55 -0.68
CA LYS A 126 -2.33 4.18 0.27
C LYS A 126 -2.93 4.06 1.68
N PRO A 127 -2.91 2.85 2.27
CA PRO A 127 -3.51 2.63 3.59
C PRO A 127 -2.87 3.51 4.66
N ASP A 128 -3.67 3.91 5.65
CA ASP A 128 -3.15 4.67 6.80
C ASP A 128 -2.12 3.86 7.58
N PHE A 129 -2.36 2.55 7.71
CA PHE A 129 -1.43 1.58 8.29
C PHE A 129 -1.62 0.22 7.62
N ALA A 130 -0.53 -0.48 7.30
CA ALA A 130 -0.57 -1.82 6.73
C ALA A 130 0.52 -2.70 7.33
N VAL A 131 0.22 -3.99 7.48
CA VAL A 131 1.14 -5.00 7.98
C VAL A 131 1.19 -6.17 7.01
N GLY A 132 2.40 -6.67 6.80
CA GLY A 132 2.72 -7.72 5.86
C GLY A 132 4.00 -8.44 6.29
N LEU A 133 4.52 -9.25 5.39
CA LEU A 133 5.80 -9.92 5.58
C LEU A 133 6.94 -8.99 5.18
N GLN A 134 8.01 -8.94 5.97
CA GLN A 134 9.20 -8.22 5.59
C GLN A 134 9.83 -8.87 4.36
N ARG A 135 10.48 -8.08 3.50
CA ARG A 135 11.31 -8.62 2.42
C ARG A 135 12.39 -9.59 2.95
N SER A 136 12.95 -9.31 4.12
CA SER A 136 13.94 -10.15 4.83
C SER A 136 13.38 -11.48 5.34
N ALA A 137 12.06 -11.66 5.37
CA ALA A 137 11.43 -12.94 5.70
C ALA A 137 11.63 -13.98 4.58
N PHE A 138 12.22 -13.62 3.44
CA PHE A 138 12.49 -14.52 2.33
C PHE A 138 13.99 -14.61 2.08
N ASN A 139 14.50 -15.81 1.85
CA ASN A 139 15.90 -15.98 1.44
C ASN A 139 16.11 -15.54 -0.02
N ASP A 140 17.36 -15.34 -0.42
CA ASP A 140 17.70 -14.87 -1.77
C ASP A 140 17.14 -15.75 -2.90
N GLY A 141 17.06 -17.07 -2.68
CA GLY A 141 16.46 -18.01 -3.64
C GLY A 141 14.96 -17.83 -3.76
N GLU A 142 14.26 -17.65 -2.64
CA GLU A 142 12.83 -17.34 -2.60
C GLU A 142 12.52 -15.98 -3.23
N LEU A 143 13.30 -14.94 -2.90
CA LEU A 143 13.15 -13.61 -3.48
C LEU A 143 13.38 -13.63 -4.99
N SER A 144 14.42 -14.32 -5.46
CA SER A 144 14.70 -14.42 -6.88
C SER A 144 13.55 -15.10 -7.62
N LYS A 145 12.99 -16.19 -7.08
CA LYS A 145 11.80 -16.82 -7.64
C LYS A 145 10.61 -15.85 -7.66
N LEU A 146 10.28 -15.23 -6.53
CA LEU A 146 9.17 -14.27 -6.44
C LEU A 146 9.31 -13.12 -7.44
N GLU A 147 10.52 -12.59 -7.63
CA GLU A 147 10.79 -11.50 -8.57
C GLU A 147 10.56 -11.89 -10.03
N ASN A 148 10.86 -13.13 -10.43
CA ASN A 148 10.63 -13.58 -11.81
C ASN A 148 9.15 -13.78 -12.14
N TYR A 149 8.32 -14.11 -11.14
CA TYR A 149 6.88 -14.33 -11.32
C TYR A 149 6.05 -13.08 -10.98
N ALA A 150 6.68 -12.02 -10.47
CA ALA A 150 6.01 -10.78 -10.11
C ALA A 150 5.50 -10.03 -11.34
N THR A 151 4.21 -9.67 -11.30
CA THR A 151 3.59 -8.76 -12.28
C THR A 151 2.82 -7.67 -11.53
N PRO A 152 2.44 -6.54 -12.15
CA PRO A 152 1.56 -5.56 -11.49
C PRO A 152 0.26 -6.17 -10.96
N GLN A 153 -0.26 -7.21 -11.62
CA GLN A 153 -1.46 -7.93 -11.21
C GLN A 153 -1.22 -8.97 -10.12
N ALA A 154 0.00 -9.52 -10.07
CA ALA A 154 0.48 -10.47 -9.07
C ALA A 154 1.72 -9.94 -8.35
N PRO A 155 1.61 -8.83 -7.61
CA PRO A 155 2.75 -8.26 -6.89
C PRO A 155 3.06 -9.12 -5.66
N PHE A 156 4.33 -9.44 -5.42
CA PHE A 156 4.72 -9.96 -4.11
C PHE A 156 5.06 -8.83 -3.13
N LEU A 157 5.71 -7.77 -3.63
CA LEU A 157 6.00 -6.54 -2.89
C LEU A 157 5.04 -5.43 -3.29
N PHE A 158 4.54 -4.72 -2.29
CA PHE A 158 3.61 -3.60 -2.46
C PHE A 158 4.31 -2.25 -2.23
N THR A 159 5.21 -2.22 -1.25
CA THR A 159 6.22 -1.16 -1.03
C THR A 159 7.63 -1.78 -1.23
N PRO A 160 8.74 -1.01 -1.08
CA PRO A 160 10.08 -1.60 -1.14
C PRO A 160 10.32 -2.73 -0.13
N ASN A 161 9.68 -2.68 1.04
CA ASN A 161 9.94 -3.59 2.16
C ASN A 161 8.75 -4.47 2.58
N LEU A 162 7.53 -4.16 2.14
CA LEU A 162 6.31 -4.86 2.55
C LEU A 162 5.83 -5.85 1.48
N ALA A 163 5.95 -7.14 1.78
CA ALA A 163 5.48 -8.24 0.95
C ALA A 163 4.16 -8.82 1.46
N PHE A 164 3.28 -9.24 0.55
CA PHE A 164 1.98 -9.86 0.85
C PHE A 164 1.27 -9.30 2.11
N PRO A 165 0.80 -8.04 2.08
CA PRO A 165 0.08 -7.44 3.19
C PRO A 165 -1.10 -8.31 3.61
N PHE A 166 -1.22 -8.57 4.91
CA PHE A 166 -2.29 -9.40 5.47
C PHE A 166 -3.16 -8.67 6.49
N LEU A 167 -2.81 -7.42 6.82
CA LEU A 167 -3.61 -6.56 7.68
C LEU A 167 -3.55 -5.12 7.20
N ILE A 168 -4.70 -4.47 7.13
CA ILE A 168 -4.87 -3.12 6.59
C ILE A 168 -5.73 -2.30 7.55
N CYS A 169 -5.36 -1.05 7.81
CA CYS A 169 -6.11 -0.18 8.70
C CYS A 169 -6.32 1.19 8.07
N GLU A 170 -7.55 1.69 8.19
CA GLU A 170 -7.98 3.02 7.76
C GLU A 170 -8.68 3.70 8.93
N ALA A 171 -8.21 4.89 9.27
CA ALA A 171 -8.73 5.72 10.35
C ALA A 171 -9.41 6.95 9.74
N LYS A 172 -10.66 7.21 10.12
CA LYS A 172 -11.42 8.34 9.56
C LYS A 172 -12.19 9.06 10.65
N THR A 173 -12.40 10.37 10.48
CA THR A 173 -13.22 11.16 11.41
C THR A 173 -14.70 11.06 11.06
N GLY A 174 -15.56 10.85 12.07
CA GLY A 174 -17.02 10.80 11.91
C GLY A 174 -17.56 9.54 11.24
N GLN A 175 -18.89 9.38 11.20
CA GLN A 175 -19.53 8.15 10.70
C GLN A 175 -19.45 7.98 9.18
N ILE A 176 -19.67 9.05 8.43
CA ILE A 176 -19.49 9.07 6.95
C ILE A 176 -18.04 8.73 6.57
N GLY A 177 -17.08 9.01 7.46
CA GLY A 177 -15.70 8.61 7.30
C GLY A 177 -15.51 7.10 7.34
N LEU A 178 -16.26 6.39 8.19
CA LEU A 178 -16.09 4.95 8.38
C LEU A 178 -16.49 4.14 7.14
N ASP A 179 -17.56 4.53 6.43
CA ASP A 179 -17.94 3.90 5.16
C ASP A 179 -16.85 4.08 4.08
N LYS A 180 -16.14 5.22 4.10
CA LYS A 180 -14.99 5.45 3.22
C LYS A 180 -13.80 4.57 3.62
N ALA A 181 -13.50 4.45 4.91
CA ALA A 181 -12.46 3.57 5.43
C ALA A 181 -12.71 2.12 4.99
N ASP A 182 -13.95 1.63 5.17
CA ASP A 182 -14.38 0.30 4.73
C ASP A 182 -14.17 0.09 3.23
N THR A 183 -14.52 1.09 2.42
CA THR A 183 -14.38 1.04 0.95
C THR A 183 -12.91 1.01 0.53
N GLN A 184 -12.05 1.77 1.20
CA GLN A 184 -10.60 1.78 0.95
C GLN A 184 -9.94 0.47 1.41
N ASN A 185 -10.38 -0.06 2.56
CA ASN A 185 -9.92 -1.32 3.13
C ASN A 185 -10.25 -2.50 2.22
N ILE A 186 -11.49 -2.65 1.73
CA ILE A 186 -11.82 -3.76 0.84
C ILE A 186 -11.03 -3.67 -0.47
N HIS A 187 -10.84 -2.47 -1.01
CA HIS A 187 -10.10 -2.30 -2.26
C HIS A 187 -8.65 -2.75 -2.12
N SER A 188 -7.99 -2.31 -1.06
CA SER A 188 -6.61 -2.70 -0.74
C SER A 188 -6.52 -4.20 -0.44
N ALA A 189 -7.46 -4.73 0.34
CA ALA A 189 -7.48 -6.14 0.72
C ALA A 189 -7.73 -7.06 -0.48
N SER A 190 -8.58 -6.68 -1.44
CA SER A 190 -8.80 -7.43 -2.67
C SER A 190 -7.52 -7.59 -3.49
N ILE A 191 -6.71 -6.53 -3.60
CA ILE A 191 -5.43 -6.59 -4.33
C ILE A 191 -4.45 -7.53 -3.61
N ALA A 192 -4.40 -7.48 -2.27
CA ALA A 192 -3.57 -8.38 -1.47
C ALA A 192 -4.03 -9.86 -1.57
N VAL A 193 -5.34 -10.13 -1.50
CA VAL A 193 -5.92 -11.45 -1.72
C VAL A 193 -5.59 -11.97 -3.12
N ARG A 194 -5.73 -11.12 -4.15
CA ARG A 194 -5.41 -11.45 -5.55
C ARG A 194 -3.95 -11.86 -5.72
N ALA A 195 -3.02 -11.16 -5.07
CA ALA A 195 -1.61 -11.49 -5.13
C ALA A 195 -1.32 -12.92 -4.65
N ILE A 196 -1.93 -13.33 -3.54
CA ILE A 196 -1.75 -14.68 -2.97
C ILE A 196 -2.37 -15.75 -3.88
N LEU A 197 -3.58 -15.51 -4.40
CA LEU A 197 -4.24 -16.46 -5.31
C LEU A 197 -3.49 -16.60 -6.63
N ARG A 198 -2.95 -15.50 -7.18
CA ARG A 198 -2.13 -15.55 -8.40
C ARG A 198 -0.79 -16.25 -8.17
N LEU A 199 -0.17 -16.07 -7.00
CA LEU A 199 1.01 -16.85 -6.61
C LEU A 199 0.70 -18.35 -6.62
N TYR A 200 -0.42 -18.76 -6.01
CA TYR A 200 -0.84 -20.16 -5.98
C TYR A 200 -1.19 -20.71 -7.36
N ASN A 201 -1.91 -19.94 -8.18
CA ASN A 201 -2.22 -20.32 -9.55
C ASN A 201 -0.95 -20.50 -10.38
N ALA A 202 0.05 -19.60 -10.24
CA ALA A 202 1.33 -19.75 -10.93
C ALA A 202 2.14 -20.96 -10.44
N ALA A 203 2.07 -21.29 -9.14
CA ALA A 203 2.82 -22.38 -8.54
C ALA A 203 2.21 -23.77 -8.81
N TYR A 204 0.88 -23.87 -8.80
CA TYR A 204 0.16 -25.16 -8.81
C TYR A 204 -0.84 -25.32 -9.96
N GLY A 205 -1.27 -24.22 -10.60
CA GLY A 205 -2.40 -24.19 -11.52
C GLY A 205 -3.75 -23.90 -10.83
N SER A 206 -4.74 -23.49 -11.63
CA SER A 206 -6.06 -23.06 -11.14
C SER A 206 -6.83 -24.20 -10.51
N ASP A 207 -6.79 -25.38 -11.12
CA ASP A 207 -7.65 -26.52 -10.76
C ASP A 207 -7.03 -27.39 -9.66
N HIS A 208 -5.82 -27.05 -9.20
CA HIS A 208 -5.12 -27.80 -8.17
C HIS A 208 -5.78 -27.61 -6.80
N GLU A 209 -5.85 -28.69 -6.01
CA GLU A 209 -6.51 -28.73 -4.69
C GLU A 209 -6.05 -27.60 -3.76
N LYS A 210 -4.73 -27.37 -3.67
CA LYS A 210 -4.16 -26.27 -2.86
C LYS A 210 -4.64 -24.87 -3.30
N THR A 211 -4.80 -24.62 -4.60
CA THR A 211 -5.30 -23.34 -5.13
C THR A 211 -6.79 -23.20 -4.83
N GLN A 212 -7.57 -24.25 -5.09
CA GLN A 212 -9.01 -24.29 -4.81
C GLN A 212 -9.32 -24.14 -3.31
N ALA A 213 -8.47 -24.68 -2.43
CA ALA A 213 -8.61 -24.57 -0.99
C ALA A 213 -8.49 -23.12 -0.47
N LEU A 214 -7.92 -22.19 -1.25
CA LEU A 214 -7.86 -20.76 -0.91
C LEU A 214 -9.14 -20.01 -1.28
N LEU A 215 -9.97 -20.52 -2.18
CA LEU A 215 -11.23 -19.88 -2.55
C LEU A 215 -12.23 -19.96 -1.38
N GLY A 216 -12.79 -18.82 -1.00
CA GLY A 216 -13.64 -18.70 0.19
C GLY A 216 -12.86 -18.68 1.51
N ARG A 217 -11.51 -18.74 1.48
CA ARG A 217 -10.67 -18.65 2.68
C ARG A 217 -10.29 -17.19 2.96
N ILE A 218 -10.43 -16.75 4.22
CA ILE A 218 -9.96 -15.41 4.61
C ILE A 218 -8.43 -15.39 4.59
N LEU A 219 -7.86 -14.47 3.82
CA LEU A 219 -6.40 -14.33 3.65
C LEU A 219 -5.87 -12.97 4.13
N VAL A 220 -6.74 -11.98 4.25
CA VAL A 220 -6.38 -10.61 4.66
C VAL A 220 -7.41 -10.10 5.65
N PHE A 221 -6.97 -9.34 6.65
CA PHE A 221 -7.83 -8.69 7.62
C PHE A 221 -7.81 -7.17 7.44
N SER A 222 -8.87 -6.49 7.88
CA SER A 222 -8.81 -5.04 7.99
C SER A 222 -9.51 -4.49 9.21
N VAL A 223 -9.05 -3.31 9.63
CA VAL A 223 -9.61 -2.50 10.70
C VAL A 223 -10.05 -1.16 10.12
N SER A 224 -11.31 -0.81 10.29
CA SER A 224 -11.78 0.56 10.06
C SER A 224 -12.14 1.16 11.41
N HIS A 225 -11.65 2.35 11.73
CA HIS A 225 -12.02 2.97 13.00
C HIS A 225 -12.16 4.49 12.92
N ASN A 226 -12.91 5.01 13.89
CA ASN A 226 -12.92 6.40 14.27
C ASN A 226 -12.72 6.52 15.78
N ASN A 227 -12.93 7.71 16.36
CA ASN A 227 -12.76 7.91 17.80
C ASN A 227 -13.84 7.24 18.68
N GLN A 228 -14.81 6.52 18.09
CA GLN A 228 -15.95 5.91 18.79
C GLN A 228 -16.21 4.46 18.40
N LEU A 229 -16.01 4.07 17.15
CA LEU A 229 -16.39 2.78 16.58
C LEU A 229 -15.19 2.12 15.91
N VAL A 230 -15.19 0.79 15.98
CA VAL A 230 -14.20 -0.07 15.32
C VAL A 230 -14.94 -1.19 14.59
N ASN A 231 -14.59 -1.39 13.32
CA ASN A 231 -15.04 -2.50 12.49
C ASN A 231 -13.86 -3.40 12.15
N LEU A 232 -14.04 -4.71 12.35
CA LEU A 232 -13.10 -5.74 11.94
C LEU A 232 -13.69 -6.54 10.78
N TYR A 233 -12.90 -6.71 9.72
CA TYR A 233 -13.28 -7.50 8.54
C TYR A 233 -12.22 -8.54 8.20
N GLY A 234 -12.68 -9.64 7.60
CA GLY A 234 -11.83 -10.58 6.89
C GLY A 234 -12.17 -10.59 5.40
N HIS A 235 -11.16 -10.68 4.56
CA HIS A 235 -11.28 -10.54 3.10
C HIS A 235 -10.80 -11.81 2.40
N TYR A 236 -11.52 -12.15 1.34
CA TYR A 236 -11.34 -13.39 0.60
C TYR A 236 -11.87 -13.24 -0.83
N ALA A 237 -11.53 -14.18 -1.70
CA ALA A 237 -12.09 -14.26 -3.04
C ALA A 237 -12.74 -15.62 -3.29
N VAL A 238 -13.61 -15.67 -4.29
CA VAL A 238 -14.29 -16.87 -4.79
C VAL A 238 -14.17 -16.91 -6.31
N ALA A 239 -14.35 -18.07 -6.93
CA ALA A 239 -14.39 -18.16 -8.39
C ALA A 239 -15.56 -17.33 -8.94
N SER A 240 -15.29 -16.54 -9.98
CA SER A 240 -16.30 -15.72 -10.64
C SER A 240 -17.41 -16.58 -11.23
N SER A 241 -18.64 -16.14 -11.03
CA SER A 241 -19.83 -16.80 -11.57
C SER A 241 -20.17 -16.34 -13.00
N SER A 242 -19.49 -15.30 -13.49
CA SER A 242 -19.80 -14.67 -14.77
C SER A 242 -19.13 -15.40 -15.95
N ASN A 243 -19.94 -16.00 -16.82
CA ASN A 243 -19.50 -16.60 -18.08
C ASN A 243 -19.23 -15.58 -19.20
N ASN A 244 -19.27 -14.27 -18.91
CA ASN A 244 -18.96 -13.23 -19.91
C ASN A 244 -17.45 -13.03 -20.05
N ARG A 245 -16.80 -14.03 -20.66
CA ARG A 245 -15.44 -13.97 -21.20
C ARG A 245 -15.38 -13.13 -22.49
N THR A 246 -16.18 -12.08 -22.60
CA THR A 246 -16.38 -11.39 -23.88
C THR A 246 -15.30 -10.38 -24.24
N ASP A 247 -14.27 -10.16 -23.41
CA ASP A 247 -13.18 -9.25 -23.81
C ASP A 247 -11.82 -9.47 -23.12
N GLY A 248 -11.52 -10.69 -22.63
CA GLY A 248 -10.22 -10.99 -21.98
C GLY A 248 -9.89 -10.17 -20.72
N THR A 249 -10.82 -9.34 -20.24
CA THR A 249 -10.68 -8.36 -19.15
C THR A 249 -11.47 -8.71 -17.90
N ALA A 250 -12.33 -9.73 -17.94
CA ALA A 250 -13.12 -10.15 -16.79
C ALA A 250 -12.21 -10.79 -15.74
N GLU A 251 -12.28 -10.30 -14.49
CA GLU A 251 -11.60 -10.94 -13.36
C GLU A 251 -12.19 -12.35 -13.15
N GLU A 252 -11.32 -13.36 -13.16
CA GLU A 252 -11.67 -14.76 -12.86
C GLU A 252 -12.14 -14.96 -11.41
N LEU A 253 -11.93 -13.95 -10.57
CA LEU A 253 -12.20 -13.95 -9.13
C LEU A 253 -13.14 -12.80 -8.76
N GLU A 254 -14.02 -13.07 -7.82
CA GLU A 254 -14.85 -12.06 -7.14
C GLU A 254 -14.41 -11.96 -5.68
N TYR A 255 -14.29 -10.74 -5.15
CA TYR A 255 -13.73 -10.44 -3.83
C TYR A 255 -14.82 -9.95 -2.89
N PHE A 256 -14.77 -10.45 -1.65
CA PHE A 256 -15.80 -10.24 -0.66
C PHE A 256 -15.18 -9.93 0.70
N ARG A 257 -16.01 -9.35 1.58
CA ARG A 257 -15.68 -9.13 2.99
C ARG A 257 -16.61 -9.88 3.92
N TYR A 258 -16.08 -10.30 5.06
CA TYR A 258 -16.81 -10.89 6.17
C TYR A 258 -16.72 -9.96 7.37
N GLY A 259 -17.86 -9.52 7.90
CA GLY A 259 -17.90 -8.74 9.14
C GLY A 259 -17.57 -9.63 10.34
N ILE A 260 -16.40 -9.41 10.95
CA ILE A 260 -15.90 -10.19 12.08
C ILE A 260 -16.50 -9.66 13.38
N ALA A 261 -16.37 -8.35 13.61
CA ALA A 261 -16.92 -7.68 14.79
C ALA A 261 -17.10 -6.18 14.52
N MET A 262 -18.07 -5.58 15.19
CA MET A 262 -18.27 -4.14 15.26
C MET A 262 -18.58 -3.77 16.70
N PHE A 263 -17.83 -2.82 17.26
CA PHE A 263 -17.99 -2.42 18.66
C PHE A 263 -17.60 -0.96 18.87
N SER A 264 -17.93 -0.44 20.05
CA SER A 264 -17.66 0.93 20.43
C SER A 264 -16.53 1.02 21.46
N LEU A 265 -15.70 2.04 21.31
CA LEU A 265 -14.65 2.42 22.26
C LEU A 265 -15.20 3.14 23.48
N THR A 266 -16.36 3.80 23.39
CA THR A 266 -16.89 4.65 24.47
C THR A 266 -18.11 4.06 25.17
N MET A 267 -18.90 3.24 24.48
CA MET A 267 -20.09 2.63 25.09
C MET A 267 -19.72 1.57 26.14
N TYR A 268 -20.66 1.33 27.07
CA TYR A 268 -20.57 0.29 28.09
C TYR A 268 -19.27 0.35 28.91
N GLU A 269 -18.87 1.56 29.32
CA GLU A 269 -17.67 1.81 30.13
C GLU A 269 -16.39 1.27 29.46
N GLY A 270 -16.36 1.21 28.13
CA GLY A 270 -15.18 0.77 27.39
C GLY A 270 -14.87 -0.72 27.47
N ARG A 271 -15.85 -1.56 27.84
CA ARG A 271 -15.69 -3.03 27.92
C ARG A 271 -15.01 -3.66 26.71
N ASP A 272 -15.26 -3.11 25.53
CA ASP A 272 -14.81 -3.68 24.26
C ASP A 272 -13.56 -3.00 23.69
N ARG A 273 -12.94 -2.06 24.42
CA ARG A 273 -11.80 -1.24 23.95
C ARG A 273 -10.62 -2.06 23.43
N TYR A 274 -10.35 -3.20 24.07
CA TYR A 274 -9.18 -4.02 23.76
C TYR A 274 -9.48 -5.17 22.80
N LYS A 275 -10.72 -5.32 22.33
CA LYS A 275 -11.08 -6.40 21.40
C LYS A 275 -10.28 -6.36 20.11
N ALA A 276 -10.07 -5.16 19.54
CA ALA A 276 -9.21 -4.98 18.37
C ALA A 276 -7.76 -5.36 18.67
N TYR A 277 -7.20 -4.83 19.77
CA TYR A 277 -5.83 -5.14 20.19
C TYR A 277 -5.60 -6.65 20.29
N ASN A 278 -6.47 -7.34 21.04
CA ASN A 278 -6.41 -8.78 21.24
C ASN A 278 -6.49 -9.53 19.91
N PHE A 279 -7.45 -9.15 19.05
CA PHE A 279 -7.60 -9.73 17.73
C PHE A 279 -6.34 -9.58 16.88
N ILE A 280 -5.76 -8.39 16.83
CA ILE A 280 -4.56 -8.11 16.02
C ILE A 280 -3.32 -8.82 16.58
N ARG A 281 -3.16 -8.89 17.92
CA ARG A 281 -2.09 -9.70 18.51
C ARG A 281 -2.23 -11.17 18.14
N ASN A 282 -3.45 -11.71 18.15
CA ASN A 282 -3.69 -13.08 17.71
C ASN A 282 -3.46 -13.27 16.20
N VAL A 283 -3.72 -12.26 15.36
CA VAL A 283 -3.37 -12.29 13.93
C VAL A 283 -1.85 -12.40 13.76
N TYR A 284 -1.07 -11.61 14.50
CA TYR A 284 0.39 -11.68 14.44
C TYR A 284 0.91 -13.03 14.93
N ASP A 285 0.45 -13.48 16.09
CA ASP A 285 1.02 -14.67 16.74
C ASP A 285 0.61 -15.97 16.02
N ASN A 286 -0.63 -16.04 15.50
CA ASN A 286 -1.19 -17.30 14.97
C ASN A 286 -1.32 -17.30 13.45
N PHE A 287 -1.78 -16.20 12.83
CA PHE A 287 -2.06 -16.19 11.40
C PHE A 287 -0.81 -15.89 10.56
N ALA A 288 0.03 -14.95 10.99
CA ALA A 288 1.17 -14.49 10.18
C ALA A 288 2.17 -15.60 9.86
N SER A 289 2.47 -16.46 10.84
CA SER A 289 3.37 -17.61 10.68
C SER A 289 2.81 -18.65 9.70
N GLU A 290 1.52 -19.00 9.81
CA GLU A 290 0.84 -19.88 8.86
C GLU A 290 0.79 -19.24 7.45
N HIS A 291 0.62 -17.92 7.39
CA HIS A 291 0.59 -17.18 6.14
C HIS A 291 1.94 -17.18 5.42
N LEU A 292 3.03 -16.97 6.16
CA LEU A 292 4.40 -17.08 5.64
C LEU A 292 4.71 -18.50 5.16
N ALA A 293 4.35 -19.52 5.95
CA ALA A 293 4.57 -20.92 5.58
C ALA A 293 3.85 -21.28 4.27
N ARG A 294 2.61 -20.82 4.10
CA ARG A 294 1.83 -20.97 2.88
C ARG A 294 2.50 -20.31 1.67
N ILE A 295 3.00 -19.09 1.82
CA ILE A 295 3.68 -18.39 0.72
C ILE A 295 4.97 -19.11 0.35
N ARG A 296 5.79 -19.52 1.34
CA ARG A 296 7.01 -20.31 1.09
C ARG A 296 6.72 -21.65 0.41
N ASP A 297 5.63 -22.33 0.79
CA ASP A 297 5.18 -23.57 0.14
C ASP A 297 4.91 -23.37 -1.36
N ALA A 298 4.22 -22.30 -1.75
CA ALA A 298 4.00 -21.97 -3.15
C ALA A 298 5.29 -21.58 -3.88
N VAL A 299 6.13 -20.74 -3.26
CA VAL A 299 7.43 -20.34 -3.84
C VAL A 299 8.37 -21.54 -4.04
N GLY A 300 8.27 -22.54 -3.15
CA GLY A 300 9.03 -23.79 -3.25
C GLY A 300 8.80 -24.54 -4.56
N GLN A 301 7.60 -24.44 -5.15
CA GLN A 301 7.25 -25.13 -6.39
C GLN A 301 7.84 -24.49 -7.65
N PHE A 302 8.22 -23.22 -7.58
CA PHE A 302 8.81 -22.58 -8.74
C PHE A 302 10.14 -23.23 -9.10
N PRO A 303 10.44 -23.40 -10.40
CA PRO A 303 11.71 -23.94 -10.85
C PRO A 303 12.86 -23.10 -10.26
N SER A 304 13.91 -23.77 -9.80
CA SER A 304 15.15 -23.08 -9.48
C SER A 304 15.64 -22.41 -10.77
N LEU A 305 15.95 -21.13 -10.69
CA LEU A 305 16.57 -20.45 -11.81
C LEU A 305 17.90 -21.13 -12.04
N ALA A 306 18.09 -21.70 -13.24
CA ALA A 306 19.44 -21.85 -13.74
C ALA A 306 20.08 -20.46 -13.66
N GLN A 307 21.23 -20.34 -12.99
CA GLN A 307 22.04 -19.13 -13.07
C GLN A 307 22.14 -18.79 -14.56
N ARG A 308 21.57 -17.65 -14.98
CA ARG A 308 21.84 -17.15 -16.33
C ARG A 308 23.32 -16.82 -16.39
N THR A 309 24.14 -17.81 -16.72
CA THR A 309 25.49 -17.60 -17.19
C THR A 309 25.38 -16.85 -18.51
N GLY A 310 25.69 -15.56 -18.47
CA GLY A 310 25.97 -14.73 -19.64
C GLY A 310 24.75 -14.38 -20.48
N LEU A 311 24.25 -13.15 -20.32
CA LEU A 311 24.14 -12.17 -21.40
C LEU A 311 23.75 -10.85 -20.74
N SER A 312 24.78 -10.10 -20.39
CA SER A 312 24.67 -8.68 -20.08
C SER A 312 24.00 -8.00 -21.28
N PHE A 313 22.83 -7.41 -21.07
CA PHE A 313 22.22 -6.54 -22.07
C PHE A 313 23.01 -5.22 -22.06
N THR A 314 24.17 -5.23 -22.72
CA THR A 314 24.83 -3.99 -23.12
C THR A 314 24.01 -3.38 -24.24
N THR A 315 23.50 -2.19 -23.97
CA THR A 315 23.04 -1.23 -24.97
C THR A 315 24.08 -1.08 -26.07
N SER A 316 23.70 -1.46 -27.30
CA SER A 316 24.18 -1.04 -28.62
C SER A 316 24.19 -2.26 -29.54
N ASP A 317 23.20 -2.34 -30.43
CA ASP A 317 23.49 -2.28 -31.86
C ASP A 317 22.24 -1.87 -32.63
N LEU A 318 22.36 -0.66 -33.17
CA LEU A 318 21.47 -0.04 -34.14
C LEU A 318 21.65 -0.74 -35.49
N ALA A 319 20.55 -1.02 -36.20
CA ALA A 319 20.53 -0.88 -37.65
C ALA A 319 19.10 -0.70 -38.12
N VAL A 320 18.82 0.54 -38.50
CA VAL A 320 17.74 0.96 -39.39
C VAL A 320 17.95 0.24 -40.72
N ASP A 321 16.89 -0.32 -41.30
CA ASP A 321 16.80 -0.43 -42.75
C ASP A 321 15.36 -0.17 -43.19
N ASP A 322 15.22 0.96 -43.88
CA ASP A 322 14.03 1.49 -44.54
C ASP A 322 14.34 1.33 -46.03
N GLY A 323 13.69 0.36 -46.69
CA GLY A 323 14.12 -0.12 -48.00
C GLY A 323 12.98 -0.80 -48.76
N ASP A 324 12.30 0.03 -49.54
CA ASP A 324 11.27 -0.23 -50.56
C ASP A 324 11.51 -1.46 -51.45
N SER A 325 10.42 -2.16 -51.84
CA SER A 325 10.28 -2.86 -53.13
C SER A 325 8.86 -3.37 -53.33
N GLN A 326 8.14 -2.65 -54.17
CA GLN A 326 6.97 -3.08 -54.91
C GLN A 326 7.21 -4.44 -55.61
N GLN A 327 6.20 -5.32 -55.64
CA GLN A 327 5.99 -6.13 -56.83
C GLN A 327 4.51 -6.45 -57.05
N ASP A 328 4.16 -6.20 -58.30
CA ASP A 328 2.88 -6.19 -58.97
C ASP A 328 2.60 -7.59 -59.56
N SER A 329 1.35 -8.03 -59.56
CA SER A 329 0.87 -9.04 -60.52
C SER A 329 -0.65 -8.96 -60.67
N ASP A 330 -1.04 -8.18 -61.66
CA ASP A 330 -2.24 -8.24 -62.51
C ASP A 330 -2.43 -9.71 -63.04
N VAL A 331 -3.59 -10.30 -63.37
CA VAL A 331 -4.63 -9.94 -64.36
C VAL A 331 -5.79 -10.95 -64.22
N THR A 332 -7.06 -10.54 -64.33
CA THR A 332 -8.02 -11.02 -65.35
C THR A 332 -9.37 -10.29 -65.32
N VAL A 333 -9.75 -9.87 -66.52
CA VAL A 333 -10.92 -9.07 -66.91
C VAL A 333 -12.10 -9.98 -67.26
N SER A 334 -13.32 -9.58 -66.90
CA SER A 334 -14.47 -9.73 -67.79
C SER A 334 -15.54 -8.68 -67.48
N GLN A 335 -15.91 -7.94 -68.51
CA GLN A 335 -16.94 -6.89 -68.57
C GLN A 335 -18.36 -7.42 -68.36
N GLY A 336 -19.23 -6.55 -67.84
CA GLY A 336 -20.69 -6.70 -67.85
C GLY A 336 -21.36 -5.45 -67.27
N ASP A 337 -21.96 -4.68 -68.16
CA ASP A 337 -22.48 -3.32 -68.03
C ASP A 337 -23.76 -3.17 -67.18
N SER A 338 -23.81 -2.08 -66.39
CA SER A 338 -24.92 -1.11 -66.23
C SER A 338 -25.24 -0.70 -64.78
N GLY A 339 -24.93 0.58 -64.49
CA GLY A 339 -25.59 1.40 -63.47
C GLY A 339 -25.04 1.34 -62.03
N PHE A 340 -24.03 2.17 -61.69
CA PHE A 340 -23.74 2.46 -60.28
C PHE A 340 -23.24 3.90 -60.04
N LYS A 341 -23.82 4.54 -59.01
CA LYS A 341 -23.50 5.88 -58.47
C LYS A 341 -22.03 6.00 -58.05
N PRO A 342 -21.44 7.21 -57.98
CA PRO A 342 -20.06 7.38 -57.52
C PRO A 342 -19.91 6.85 -56.08
N PRO A 343 -18.95 5.96 -55.77
CA PRO A 343 -18.74 5.50 -54.40
C PRO A 343 -18.03 6.58 -53.59
N ALA A 344 -18.53 6.79 -52.37
CA ALA A 344 -17.83 7.50 -51.31
C ALA A 344 -16.47 6.84 -51.02
N GLU A 345 -15.50 7.64 -50.58
CA GLU A 345 -14.15 7.18 -50.22
C GLU A 345 -14.19 5.93 -49.32
N PRO A 346 -13.41 4.89 -49.64
CA PRO A 346 -13.42 3.67 -48.85
C PRO A 346 -12.91 3.96 -47.43
N ALA A 347 -13.63 3.44 -46.44
CA ALA A 347 -13.36 3.61 -45.00
C ALA A 347 -11.90 3.30 -44.58
N SER A 348 -11.16 2.55 -45.40
CA SER A 348 -9.74 2.23 -45.21
C SER A 348 -8.79 3.43 -45.28
N VAL A 349 -9.11 4.49 -46.04
CA VAL A 349 -8.27 5.70 -46.13
C VAL A 349 -8.51 6.62 -44.93
N SER A 350 -9.77 6.75 -44.50
CA SER A 350 -10.16 7.50 -43.29
C SER A 350 -9.54 6.87 -42.03
N LEU A 351 -9.61 5.56 -41.88
CA LEU A 351 -8.98 4.82 -40.77
C LEU A 351 -7.45 4.97 -40.74
N ARG A 352 -6.79 5.04 -41.89
CA ARG A 352 -5.33 5.28 -41.95
C ARG A 352 -4.98 6.70 -41.52
N HIS A 353 -5.80 7.68 -41.86
CA HIS A 353 -5.62 9.07 -41.45
C HIS A 353 -5.84 9.25 -39.94
N GLU A 354 -6.85 8.59 -39.37
CA GLU A 354 -7.10 8.57 -37.92
C GLU A 354 -5.96 7.87 -37.16
N ASN A 355 -5.50 6.72 -37.64
CA ASN A 355 -4.37 6.02 -37.03
C ASN A 355 -3.07 6.85 -37.06
N ARG A 356 -2.81 7.59 -38.15
CA ARG A 356 -1.68 8.52 -38.23
C ARG A 356 -1.80 9.63 -37.17
N LYS A 357 -2.99 10.22 -37.05
CA LYS A 357 -3.27 11.28 -36.09
C LYS A 357 -3.13 10.80 -34.64
N ILE A 358 -3.53 9.56 -34.35
CA ILE A 358 -3.36 8.93 -33.04
C ILE A 358 -1.87 8.71 -32.72
N ARG A 359 -1.07 8.25 -33.70
CA ARG A 359 0.39 8.09 -33.53
C ARG A 359 1.08 9.42 -33.23
N GLU A 360 0.76 10.47 -33.99
CA GLU A 360 1.31 11.81 -33.74
C GLU A 360 0.90 12.39 -32.37
N GLN A 361 -0.32 12.10 -31.91
CA GLN A 361 -0.76 12.46 -30.56
C GLN A 361 -0.01 11.67 -29.49
N MET A 362 0.26 10.39 -29.73
CA MET A 362 1.03 9.53 -28.83
C MET A 362 2.49 9.98 -28.72
N ASP A 363 3.12 10.36 -29.82
CA ASP A 363 4.50 10.86 -29.83
C ASP A 363 4.60 12.20 -29.09
N LYS A 364 3.63 13.10 -29.26
CA LYS A 364 3.55 14.34 -28.49
C LYS A 364 3.37 14.09 -27.00
N LEU A 365 2.56 13.10 -26.61
CA LEU A 365 2.33 12.75 -25.22
C LEU A 365 3.59 12.12 -24.58
N LEU A 366 4.31 11.27 -25.33
CA LEU A 366 5.58 10.70 -24.90
C LEU A 366 6.65 11.77 -24.68
N LEU A 367 6.76 12.74 -25.59
CA LEU A 367 7.70 13.86 -25.46
C LEU A 367 7.36 14.73 -24.24
N GLN A 368 6.07 14.95 -23.99
CA GLN A 368 5.62 15.70 -22.81
C GLN A 368 5.94 14.96 -21.51
N LEU A 369 5.76 13.63 -21.47
CA LEU A 369 6.09 12.80 -20.32
C LEU A 369 7.60 12.75 -20.04
N GLN A 370 8.42 12.67 -21.09
CA GLN A 370 9.88 12.74 -20.95
C GLN A 370 10.32 14.07 -20.37
N LYS A 371 9.82 15.19 -20.92
CA LYS A 371 10.13 16.53 -20.41
C LYS A 371 9.70 16.70 -18.95
N GLN A 372 8.52 16.20 -18.59
CA GLN A 372 8.05 16.26 -17.21
C GLN A 372 8.91 15.42 -16.25
N ARG A 373 9.47 14.29 -16.72
CA ARG A 373 10.40 13.48 -15.93
C ARG A 373 11.72 14.24 -15.72
N GLU A 374 12.27 14.85 -16.76
CA GLU A 374 13.51 15.64 -16.67
C GLU A 374 13.35 16.83 -15.71
N ASP A 375 12.25 17.57 -15.82
CA ASP A 375 11.95 18.70 -14.93
C ASP A 375 11.82 18.23 -13.46
N SER A 376 11.20 17.07 -13.22
CA SER A 376 11.05 16.48 -11.89
C SER A 376 12.40 16.04 -11.30
N GLU A 377 13.27 15.43 -12.12
CA GLU A 377 14.61 15.03 -11.71
C GLU A 377 15.49 16.25 -11.37
N GLN A 378 15.39 17.32 -12.17
CA GLN A 378 16.06 18.60 -11.92
C GLN A 378 15.64 19.20 -10.58
N GLN A 379 14.32 19.31 -10.33
CA GLN A 379 13.79 19.83 -9.06
C GLN A 379 14.25 19.00 -7.86
N ARG A 380 14.28 17.67 -7.99
CA ARG A 380 14.75 16.78 -6.94
C ARG A 380 16.24 16.98 -6.65
N LYS A 381 17.06 17.21 -7.68
CA LYS A 381 18.49 17.48 -7.52
C LYS A 381 18.72 18.82 -6.81
N GLU A 382 18.05 19.88 -7.25
CA GLU A 382 18.11 21.20 -6.60
C GLU A 382 17.62 21.14 -5.14
N GLY A 383 16.57 20.37 -4.87
CA GLY A 383 16.08 20.15 -3.50
C GLY A 383 17.11 19.47 -2.60
N LYS A 384 17.81 18.45 -3.11
CA LYS A 384 18.90 17.79 -2.38
C LYS A 384 20.08 18.72 -2.11
N GLU A 385 20.47 19.55 -3.08
CA GLU A 385 21.56 20.52 -2.92
C GLU A 385 21.21 21.58 -1.87
N LYS A 386 19.97 22.09 -1.85
CA LYS A 386 19.50 23.02 -0.80
C LYS A 386 19.52 22.38 0.58
N LEU A 387 19.06 21.13 0.70
CA LEU A 387 19.06 20.41 1.98
C LEU A 387 20.48 20.19 2.51
N GLN A 388 21.43 19.82 1.65
CA GLN A 388 22.83 19.67 2.04
C GLN A 388 23.47 20.98 2.51
N ARG A 389 23.17 22.11 1.86
CA ARG A 389 23.61 23.43 2.32
C ARG A 389 23.05 23.77 3.69
N GLN A 390 21.75 23.52 3.90
CA GLN A 390 21.10 23.78 5.18
C GLN A 390 21.67 22.91 6.32
N GLU A 391 21.98 21.65 6.05
CA GLU A 391 22.67 20.78 7.02
C GLU A 391 24.08 21.27 7.34
N GLN A 392 24.86 21.71 6.34
CA GLN A 392 26.21 22.25 6.57
C GLN A 392 26.16 23.54 7.40
N GLU A 393 25.21 24.43 7.12
CA GLU A 393 25.00 25.66 7.89
C GLU A 393 24.60 25.35 9.33
N SER A 394 23.66 24.41 9.53
CA SER A 394 23.21 23.98 10.86
C SER A 394 24.36 23.35 11.67
N LYS A 395 25.16 22.48 11.04
CA LYS A 395 26.36 21.90 11.66
C LYS A 395 27.36 22.98 12.06
N GLY A 396 27.61 23.96 11.18
CA GLY A 396 28.50 25.08 11.48
C GLY A 396 28.01 25.97 12.63
N GLN A 397 26.71 26.22 12.72
CA GLN A 397 26.12 26.95 13.85
C GLN A 397 26.25 26.16 15.16
N THR A 398 25.98 24.86 15.11
CA THR A 398 26.10 23.96 16.27
C THR A 398 27.53 23.92 16.78
N GLU A 399 28.52 23.81 15.90
CA GLU A 399 29.95 23.80 16.28
C GLU A 399 30.38 25.12 16.93
N LYS A 400 29.90 26.26 16.41
CA LYS A 400 30.16 27.59 17.02
C LYS A 400 29.56 27.69 18.43
N LEU A 401 28.34 27.20 18.62
CA LEU A 401 27.69 27.20 19.93
C LEU A 401 28.44 26.32 20.94
N LEU A 402 28.94 25.17 20.47
CA LEU A 402 29.72 24.23 21.28
C LEU A 402 31.05 24.87 21.75
N LYS A 403 31.76 25.57 20.85
CA LYS A 403 32.98 26.32 21.20
C LYS A 403 32.71 27.42 22.24
N GLN A 404 31.60 28.16 22.10
CA GLN A 404 31.22 29.18 23.08
C GLN A 404 30.92 28.58 24.46
N LEU A 405 30.23 27.43 24.51
CA LEU A 405 29.96 26.71 25.76
C LEU A 405 31.24 26.21 26.44
N GLU A 406 32.19 25.69 25.66
CA GLU A 406 33.48 25.27 26.20
C GLU A 406 34.30 26.43 26.77
N GLU A 407 34.28 27.58 26.09
CA GLU A 407 34.97 28.80 26.53
C GLU A 407 34.33 29.36 27.81
N GLN A 408 33.00 29.45 27.87
CA GLN A 408 32.28 29.80 29.11
C GLN A 408 32.58 28.85 30.27
N ARG A 409 32.67 27.55 30.01
CA ARG A 409 33.01 26.55 31.03
C ARG A 409 34.43 26.77 31.55
N LYS A 410 35.38 27.10 30.66
CA LYS A 410 36.77 27.37 31.04
C LYS A 410 36.87 28.65 31.88
N ASP A 411 36.23 29.73 31.46
CA ASP A 411 36.20 31.00 32.19
C ASP A 411 35.57 30.84 33.58
N SER A 412 34.45 30.11 33.67
CA SER A 412 33.79 29.81 34.94
C SER A 412 34.70 29.02 35.89
N LYS A 413 35.45 28.04 35.35
CA LYS A 413 36.42 27.27 36.13
C LYS A 413 37.57 28.15 36.62
N GLU A 414 38.13 29.02 35.77
CA GLU A 414 39.19 29.95 36.17
C GLU A 414 38.74 30.95 37.24
N GLN A 415 37.48 31.43 37.16
CA GLN A 415 36.89 32.27 38.20
C GLN A 415 36.75 31.54 39.54
N LEU A 416 36.31 30.27 39.51
CA LEU A 416 36.18 29.43 40.70
C LEU A 416 37.54 29.19 41.36
N ASP A 417 38.57 28.89 40.55
CA ASP A 417 39.94 28.67 41.03
C ASP A 417 40.53 29.95 41.67
N ARG A 418 40.26 31.13 41.09
CA ARG A 418 40.65 32.43 41.69
C ARG A 418 39.95 32.69 43.03
N LEU A 419 38.64 32.39 43.14
CA LEU A 419 37.89 32.54 44.38
C LEU A 419 38.44 31.60 45.48
N LEU A 420 38.74 30.35 45.12
CA LEU A 420 39.36 29.38 46.03
C LEU A 420 40.75 29.82 46.49
N ALA A 421 41.57 30.40 45.62
CA ALA A 421 42.87 30.95 45.98
C ALA A 421 42.77 32.14 46.96
N MET A 422 41.79 33.02 46.80
CA MET A 422 41.57 34.14 47.73
C MET A 422 41.11 33.65 49.12
N LEU A 423 40.22 32.64 49.18
CA LEU A 423 39.75 32.07 50.45
C LEU A 423 40.85 31.32 51.21
N THR A 424 41.77 30.67 50.51
CA THR A 424 42.91 29.97 51.12
C THR A 424 44.04 30.91 51.52
N GLY A 425 44.26 32.00 50.78
CA GLY A 425 45.20 33.07 51.14
C GLY A 425 44.77 33.86 52.38
N SER A 426 43.47 34.11 52.56
CA SER A 426 42.94 34.85 53.72
C SER A 426 43.03 34.06 55.04
N LYS A 427 43.15 32.73 54.99
CA LYS A 427 43.41 31.89 56.18
C LYS A 427 44.88 31.89 56.64
N ARG A 428 45.83 32.31 55.80
CA ARG A 428 47.26 32.39 56.17
C ARG A 428 47.66 33.74 56.81
N SER A 429 46.80 34.76 56.78
CA SER A 429 47.07 36.08 57.36
C SER A 429 46.44 36.31 58.74
N LYS A 430 45.92 35.25 59.40
CA LYS A 430 45.38 35.28 60.77
C LYS A 430 46.01 34.20 61.67
N SER A 431 47.31 33.96 61.51
CA SER A 431 48.13 33.26 62.50
C SER A 431 49.24 34.17 62.99
#